data_AF-A0A8B8ZTV2-F1
#
_entry.id   AF-A0A8B8ZTV2-F1
#
_cell.length_a   1.000
_cell.length_b   1.000
_cell.length_c   1.000
_cell.angle_alpha   90.00
_cell.angle_beta   90.00
_cell.angle_gamma   90.00
#
_symmetry.space_group_name_H-M   'P 1'
#
loop_
_entity.id
_entity.type
_entity.pdbx_description
1 polymer ?
#
loop_
_entity_poly.entity_id
_entity_poly.type
_entity_poly.pdbx_seq_one_letter_code
_entity_poly.pdbx_strand_id
1 'polypeptide(L)'
;MESSGCMGLVAVFAISSSVVLVSLQVQKRLVSEFKKKVELELGSVRNQRKKKVRFAADVIEPSSNNEEYRRRRTSPRPAPAMKDFSLSL
;
A
#
# COMPACT_ATOMS: atom_id res chain seq x y z
N MET A 1 -57.86 -14.42 31.76
CA MET A 1 -57.10 -13.34 31.07
C MET A 1 -55.61 -13.61 31.29
N GLU A 2 -55.08 -14.59 30.55
CA GLU A 2 -53.72 -15.14 30.66
C GLU A 2 -52.79 -14.60 29.56
N SER A 3 -53.00 -13.35 29.12
CA SER A 3 -52.26 -12.75 27.98
C SER A 3 -51.14 -11.78 28.37
N SER A 4 -51.05 -11.37 29.64
CA SER A 4 -50.05 -10.39 30.10
C SER A 4 -48.63 -10.98 30.16
N GLY A 5 -48.49 -12.25 30.54
CA GLY A 5 -47.17 -12.91 30.65
C GLY A 5 -46.52 -13.25 29.31
N CYS A 6 -47.33 -13.57 28.29
CA CYS A 6 -46.83 -13.93 26.96
C CYS A 6 -46.11 -12.75 26.29
N MET A 7 -46.69 -11.55 26.38
CA MET A 7 -46.10 -10.32 25.82
C MET A 7 -44.77 -9.96 26.49
N GLY A 8 -44.65 -10.17 27.80
CA GLY A 8 -43.40 -9.96 28.54
C GLY A 8 -42.27 -10.89 28.07
N LEU A 9 -42.56 -12.18 27.87
CA LEU A 9 -41.58 -13.14 27.34
C LEU A 9 -41.14 -12.78 25.91
N VAL A 10 -42.08 -12.40 25.05
CA VAL A 10 -41.78 -11.96 23.68
C VAL A 10 -40.87 -10.73 23.71
N ALA A 11 -41.11 -9.77 24.60
CA ALA A 11 -40.26 -8.59 24.75
C ALA A 11 -38.83 -8.95 25.20
N VAL A 12 -38.69 -9.83 26.20
CA VAL A 12 -37.36 -10.28 26.67
C VAL A 12 -36.59 -11.00 25.58
N PHE A 13 -37.25 -11.88 24.81
CA PHE A 13 -36.64 -12.55 23.66
C PHE A 13 -36.24 -11.58 22.56
N ALA A 14 -37.09 -10.60 22.22
CA ALA A 14 -36.78 -9.59 21.22
C ALA A 14 -35.57 -8.73 21.62
N ILE A 15 -35.50 -8.31 22.88
CA ILE A 15 -34.38 -7.51 23.40
C ILE A 15 -33.10 -8.37 23.46
N SER A 16 -33.19 -9.58 24.02
CA SER A 16 -32.05 -10.49 24.15
C SER A 16 -31.46 -10.86 22.78
N SER A 17 -32.33 -11.21 21.82
CA SER A 17 -31.89 -11.56 20.46
C SER A 17 -31.29 -10.35 19.73
N SER A 18 -31.81 -9.13 19.92
CA SER A 18 -31.24 -7.94 19.27
C SER A 18 -29.80 -7.69 19.72
N VAL A 19 -29.51 -7.83 21.01
CA VAL A 19 -28.15 -7.67 21.55
C VAL A 19 -27.19 -8.72 20.98
N VAL A 20 -27.65 -9.97 20.85
CA VAL A 20 -26.86 -11.05 20.24
C VAL A 20 -26.56 -10.76 18.77
N LEU A 21 -27.55 -10.27 18.01
CA LEU A 21 -27.38 -9.92 16.59
C LEU A 21 -26.42 -8.74 16.40
N VAL A 22 -26.55 -7.69 17.21
CA VAL A 22 -25.62 -6.54 17.18
C VAL A 22 -24.20 -7.00 17.50
N SER A 23 -24.03 -7.84 18.52
CA SER A 23 -22.73 -8.40 18.89
C SER A 23 -22.12 -9.20 17.74
N LEU A 24 -22.92 -10.03 17.07
CA LEU A 24 -22.47 -10.80 15.91
C LEU A 24 -22.07 -9.90 14.72
N GLN A 25 -22.82 -8.82 14.48
CA GLN A 25 -22.48 -7.84 13.43
C GLN A 25 -21.16 -7.12 13.73
N VAL A 26 -20.95 -6.71 14.99
CA VAL A 26 -19.70 -6.08 15.40
C VAL A 26 -18.52 -7.03 15.22
N GLN A 27 -18.67 -8.31 15.62
CA GLN A 27 -17.63 -9.33 15.43
C GLN A 27 -17.32 -9.57 13.95
N LYS A 28 -18.35 -9.72 13.10
CA LYS A 28 -18.18 -9.85 11.64
C LYS A 28 -17.50 -8.63 11.02
N ARG A 29 -17.85 -7.42 11.47
CA ARG A 29 -17.26 -6.17 11.00
C ARG A 29 -15.80 -6.06 11.41
N LEU A 30 -15.47 -6.34 12.68
CA LEU A 30 -14.09 -6.37 13.18
C LEU A 30 -13.22 -7.36 12.41
N VAL A 31 -13.70 -8.59 12.22
CA VAL A 31 -12.97 -9.62 11.48
C VAL A 31 -12.79 -9.23 10.01
N SER A 32 -13.79 -8.63 9.37
CA SER A 32 -13.68 -8.16 7.99
C SER A 32 -12.66 -7.04 7.84
N GLU A 33 -12.69 -6.04 8.71
CA GLU A 33 -11.75 -4.93 8.69
C GLU A 33 -10.31 -5.40 8.98
N PHE A 34 -10.14 -6.30 9.95
CA PHE A 34 -8.84 -6.90 10.22
C PHE A 34 -8.34 -7.74 9.05
N LYS A 35 -9.20 -8.57 8.45
CA LYS A 35 -8.85 -9.38 7.28
C LYS A 35 -8.41 -8.51 6.11
N LYS A 36 -9.14 -7.43 5.80
CA LYS A 36 -8.75 -6.48 4.74
C LYS A 36 -7.40 -5.83 5.04
N LYS A 37 -7.17 -5.41 6.30
CA LYS A 37 -5.91 -4.79 6.70
C LYS A 37 -4.73 -5.77 6.59
N VAL A 38 -4.93 -7.01 7.07
CA VAL A 38 -3.94 -8.08 6.95
C VAL A 38 -3.69 -8.43 5.48
N GLU A 39 -4.73 -8.56 4.66
CA GLU A 39 -4.60 -8.87 3.23
C GLU A 39 -3.85 -7.76 2.47
N LEU A 40 -4.09 -6.48 2.80
CA LEU A 40 -3.35 -5.35 2.25
C LEU A 40 -1.88 -5.35 2.69
N GLU A 41 -1.60 -5.56 3.98
CA GLU A 41 -0.22 -5.63 4.49
C GLU A 41 0.53 -6.83 3.92
N LEU A 42 -0.07 -8.02 3.94
CA LEU A 42 0.51 -9.26 3.43
C LEU A 42 0.66 -9.23 1.89
N GLY A 43 -0.31 -8.65 1.20
CA GLY A 43 -0.28 -8.41 -0.24
C GLY A 43 0.82 -7.41 -0.62
N SER A 44 1.00 -6.35 0.16
CA SER A 44 2.10 -5.39 0.00
C SER A 44 3.47 -6.05 0.21
N VAL A 45 3.61 -6.93 1.22
CA VAL A 45 4.84 -7.71 1.45
C VAL A 45 5.14 -8.63 0.25
N ARG A 46 4.13 -9.33 -0.29
CA ARG A 46 4.28 -10.17 -1.49
C ARG A 46 4.61 -9.37 -2.75
N ASN A 47 4.12 -8.15 -2.85
CA ASN A 47 4.28 -7.29 -4.03
C ASN A 47 5.45 -6.30 -3.91
N GLN A 48 6.30 -6.43 -2.87
CA GLN A 48 7.59 -5.76 -2.86
C GLN A 48 8.42 -6.27 -4.02
N ARG A 49 8.45 -5.49 -5.11
CA ARG A 49 9.32 -5.73 -6.26
C ARG A 49 10.72 -5.94 -5.72
N LYS A 50 11.27 -7.15 -5.89
CA LYS A 50 12.64 -7.47 -5.49
C LYS A 50 13.55 -6.44 -6.15
N LYS A 51 14.13 -5.53 -5.34
CA LYS A 51 15.08 -4.55 -5.84
C LYS A 51 16.31 -5.32 -6.31
N LYS A 52 16.49 -5.40 -7.62
CA LYS A 52 17.67 -6.02 -8.21
C LYS A 52 18.80 -4.99 -8.10
N VAL A 53 19.80 -5.30 -7.27
CA VAL A 53 21.02 -4.49 -7.18
C VAL A 53 21.67 -4.50 -8.56
N ARG A 54 21.88 -3.31 -9.14
CA ARG A 54 22.65 -3.13 -10.36
C ARG A 54 23.93 -2.40 -9.97
N PHE A 55 25.05 -2.98 -10.33
CA PHE A 55 26.33 -2.29 -10.25
C PHE A 55 26.43 -1.32 -11.43
N ALA A 56 26.95 -0.12 -11.19
CA ALA A 56 27.32 0.77 -12.28
C ALA A 56 28.45 0.11 -13.07
N ALA A 57 28.36 0.14 -14.42
CA ALA A 57 29.40 -0.39 -15.29
C ALA A 57 30.71 0.39 -15.10
N ASP A 58 30.59 1.70 -14.87
CA ASP A 58 31.72 2.58 -14.65
C ASP A 58 31.81 2.88 -13.16
N VAL A 59 32.78 2.25 -12.50
CA VAL A 59 33.18 2.62 -11.15
C VAL A 59 34.07 3.85 -11.29
N ILE A 60 33.49 5.03 -11.03
CA ILE A 60 34.29 6.24 -10.83
C ILE A 60 35.00 6.05 -9.49
N GLU A 61 36.31 5.81 -9.55
CA GLU A 61 37.13 5.84 -8.35
C GLU A 61 36.87 7.16 -7.61
N PRO A 62 36.68 7.14 -6.29
CA PRO A 62 36.58 8.37 -5.53
C PRO A 62 37.91 9.11 -5.69
N SER A 63 37.93 10.03 -6.64
CA SER A 63 38.97 11.06 -6.78
C SER A 63 39.19 11.64 -5.39
N SER A 64 40.45 11.69 -4.93
CA SER A 64 40.79 12.24 -3.61
C SER A 64 40.28 13.68 -3.43
N ASN A 65 39.94 14.34 -4.53
CA ASN A 65 39.22 15.60 -4.59
C ASN A 65 37.84 15.43 -5.25
N ASN A 66 36.77 15.58 -4.46
CA ASN A 66 35.37 15.40 -4.88
C ASN A 66 34.77 16.56 -5.68
N GLU A 67 35.56 17.60 -5.98
CA GLU A 67 35.14 18.79 -6.72
C GLU A 67 34.68 18.49 -8.15
N GLU A 68 35.32 17.55 -8.84
CA GLU A 68 34.92 17.17 -10.21
C GLU A 68 33.58 16.42 -10.23
N TYR A 69 33.32 15.61 -9.21
CA TYR A 69 32.04 14.93 -9.04
C TYR A 69 30.88 15.91 -8.82
N ARG A 70 31.09 16.95 -8.00
CA ARG A 70 30.08 18.00 -7.78
C ARG A 70 29.79 18.78 -9.06
N ARG A 71 30.83 19.19 -9.79
CA ARG A 71 30.68 19.95 -11.06
C ARG A 71 29.85 19.22 -12.12
N ARG A 72 30.00 17.89 -12.24
CA ARG A 72 29.26 17.09 -13.23
C ARG A 72 27.78 16.88 -12.88
N ARG A 73 27.38 17.07 -11.62
CA ARG A 73 25.98 16.94 -11.18
C ARG A 73 25.22 18.26 -11.13
N THR A 74 25.93 19.39 -11.05
CA THR A 74 25.33 20.73 -11.07
C THR A 74 25.27 21.34 -12.46
N SER A 75 26.05 20.84 -13.43
CA SER A 75 25.89 21.26 -14.83
C SER A 75 24.65 20.60 -15.45
N PRO A 76 23.79 21.36 -16.15
CA PRO A 76 22.75 20.78 -16.99
C PRO A 76 23.41 19.84 -17.99
N ARG A 77 22.95 18.60 -18.03
CA ARG A 77 23.43 17.61 -19.01
C ARG A 77 23.18 18.22 -20.41
N PRO A 78 24.21 18.44 -21.25
CA PRO A 78 23.97 18.93 -22.59
C PRO A 78 23.06 17.90 -23.28
N ALA A 79 21.94 18.38 -23.82
CA ALA A 79 21.02 17.56 -24.58
C ALA A 79 21.81 16.82 -25.67
N PRO A 80 21.56 15.52 -25.89
CA PRO A 80 22.26 14.77 -26.91
C PRO A 80 22.10 15.50 -28.24
N ALA A 81 23.22 15.88 -28.85
CA ALA A 81 23.25 16.53 -30.15
C ALA A 81 22.50 15.62 -31.13
N MET A 82 21.32 16.08 -31.57
CA MET A 82 20.62 15.52 -32.71
C MET A 82 21.58 15.70 -33.88
N LYS A 83 22.12 14.59 -34.38
CA LYS A 83 22.84 14.61 -35.65
C LYS A 83 21.81 14.93 -36.70
N ASP A 84 21.93 16.12 -37.30
CA ASP A 84 21.19 16.50 -38.48
C ASP A 84 21.45 15.42 -39.54
N PHE A 85 20.43 14.61 -39.80
CA PHE A 85 20.39 13.79 -41.00
C PHE A 85 20.19 14.76 -42.17
N SER A 86 21.29 15.35 -42.62
CA SER A 86 21.37 15.95 -43.94
C SER A 86 20.97 14.89 -44.95
N LEU A 87 19.78 15.05 -45.52
CA LEU A 87 19.30 14.32 -46.69
C LEU A 87 20.35 14.45 -47.78
N SER A 88 21.12 13.37 -47.99
CA SER A 88 21.98 13.21 -49.15
C SER A 88 21.18 12.50 -50.25
N LEU A 89 20.85 13.28 -51.28
CA LEU A 89 20.31 12.96 -52.60
C LEU A 89 18.87 12.42 -52.68
#